data_AF-A0A496BEH7-F1
#
_entry.id   AF-A0A496BEH7-F1
#
_cell.length_a   1.000
_cell.length_b   1.000
_cell.length_c   1.000
_cell.angle_alpha   90.00
_cell.angle_beta   90.00
_cell.angle_gamma   90.00
#
_symmetry.space_group_name_H-M   'P 1'
#
loop_
_entity.id
_entity.type
_entity.pdbx_description
1 polymer ?
#
loop_
_entity_poly.entity_id
_entity_poly.type
_entity_poly.pdbx_seq_one_letter_code
_entity_poly.pdbx_strand_id
1 'polypeptide(L)'
;MKKFIMIATAFALLFCIGSLSDAAKRDKQYIAKQITNLKVDGNLNEWKRAEVVAFDELKDVGAGIPKASDFTGQGRVAWSAQDPTRIYFAVEITDDKLQDIHPPDAKWWEDDSVEFMFDFDNGMVRESLVQWTLGANGKDLSAAASEENTEWVLIKNGNDYIYEVAIDPTKPRGNPQFANPAKGTDFKAKDGLTIGLSFHMNDCENGGREHQIGWIPGGAWDGLSYGDLVFDDEILAVEASGKLALTWGALKQ
;
A
#
# COMPACT_ATOMS: atom_id res chain seq x y z
N MET A 1 80.77 7.30 -9.57
CA MET A 1 79.63 6.46 -9.14
C MET A 1 79.26 6.79 -7.69
N LYS A 2 78.30 7.69 -7.44
CA LYS A 2 77.51 7.73 -6.19
C LYS A 2 76.11 8.20 -6.59
N LYS A 3 75.12 7.35 -6.29
CA LYS A 3 73.75 7.38 -6.79
C LYS A 3 72.93 8.48 -6.10
N PHE A 4 72.11 9.19 -6.87
CA PHE A 4 70.98 9.98 -6.39
C PHE A 4 69.96 9.04 -5.73
N ILE A 5 69.46 9.40 -4.55
CA ILE A 5 68.24 8.83 -3.97
C ILE A 5 67.20 9.93 -3.97
N MET A 6 66.22 9.78 -4.84
CA MET A 6 65.05 10.64 -4.97
C MET A 6 63.98 10.10 -4.00
N ILE A 7 63.61 10.87 -2.98
CA ILE A 7 62.48 10.56 -2.09
C ILE A 7 61.24 11.16 -2.74
N ALA A 8 60.40 10.31 -3.33
CA ALA A 8 59.07 10.70 -3.80
C ALA A 8 58.04 10.22 -2.76
N THR A 9 57.51 11.15 -1.99
CA THR A 9 56.39 10.92 -1.07
C THR A 9 55.10 10.85 -1.88
N ALA A 10 54.54 9.66 -2.07
CA ALA A 10 53.23 9.48 -2.67
C ALA A 10 52.14 9.70 -1.61
N PHE A 11 51.46 10.85 -1.66
CA PHE A 11 50.19 11.06 -0.95
C PHE A 11 49.08 10.34 -1.74
N ALA A 12 48.62 9.19 -1.24
CA ALA A 12 47.39 8.57 -1.72
C ALA A 12 46.20 9.26 -1.02
N LEU A 13 45.53 10.16 -1.74
CA LEU A 13 44.24 10.71 -1.32
C LEU A 13 43.18 9.61 -1.54
N LEU A 14 42.78 8.93 -0.46
CA LEU A 14 41.66 8.00 -0.48
C LEU A 14 40.36 8.84 -0.54
N PHE A 15 39.84 9.07 -1.74
CA PHE A 15 38.48 9.58 -1.90
C PHE A 15 37.51 8.45 -1.54
N CYS A 16 37.06 8.42 -0.28
CA CYS A 16 35.83 7.73 0.08
C CYS A 16 34.67 8.49 -0.56
N ILE A 17 34.35 8.17 -1.81
CA ILE A 17 33.06 8.54 -2.39
C ILE A 17 32.03 7.68 -1.64
N GLY A 18 31.52 8.21 -0.52
CA GLY A 18 30.27 7.71 0.01
C GLY A 18 29.22 7.98 -1.06
N SER A 19 28.82 6.94 -1.78
CA SER A 19 27.57 6.96 -2.52
C SER A 19 26.48 7.11 -1.46
N LEU A 20 26.07 8.36 -1.20
CA LEU A 20 24.74 8.61 -0.70
C LEU A 20 23.84 7.99 -1.77
N SER A 21 23.28 6.82 -1.48
CA SER A 21 22.20 6.28 -2.28
C SER A 21 21.05 7.27 -2.09
N ASP A 22 20.87 8.17 -3.05
CA ASP A 22 19.58 8.81 -3.21
C ASP A 22 18.58 7.66 -3.33
N ALA A 23 17.74 7.50 -2.31
CA ALA A 23 16.64 6.57 -2.40
C ALA A 23 15.87 6.93 -3.66
N ALA A 24 15.69 5.96 -4.56
CA ALA A 24 14.99 6.21 -5.79
C ALA A 24 13.59 6.74 -5.43
N LYS A 25 13.30 7.96 -5.89
CA LYS A 25 12.11 8.72 -5.53
C LYS A 25 11.14 8.68 -6.70
N ARG A 26 9.88 8.35 -6.43
CA ARG A 26 8.81 8.38 -7.44
C ARG A 26 8.10 9.74 -7.44
N ASP A 27 7.35 10.00 -8.51
CA ASP A 27 6.70 11.29 -8.74
C ASP A 27 5.53 11.54 -7.78
N LYS A 28 4.73 10.49 -7.50
CA LYS A 28 3.62 10.53 -6.54
C LYS A 28 4.08 9.97 -5.19
N GLN A 29 3.59 10.57 -4.12
CA GLN A 29 3.86 10.17 -2.75
C GLN A 29 2.55 10.11 -1.95
N TYR A 30 2.45 9.15 -1.05
CA TYR A 30 1.39 9.04 -0.05
C TYR A 30 2.05 8.97 1.33
N ILE A 31 1.58 9.81 2.27
CA ILE A 31 2.09 9.79 3.66
C ILE A 31 1.16 8.95 4.54
N ALA A 32 1.59 7.72 4.85
CA ALA A 32 0.91 6.87 5.81
C ALA A 32 1.25 7.30 7.23
N LYS A 33 0.29 7.97 7.86
CA LYS A 33 0.34 8.35 9.27
C LYS A 33 -0.03 7.19 10.20
N GLN A 34 0.34 7.29 11.46
CA GLN A 34 0.02 6.28 12.46
C GLN A 34 -1.47 6.31 12.85
N ILE A 35 -2.08 5.14 13.00
CA ILE A 35 -3.42 4.97 13.53
C ILE A 35 -3.37 4.07 14.78
N THR A 36 -4.05 4.48 15.84
CA THR A 36 -4.05 3.73 17.11
C THR A 36 -5.42 3.11 17.35
N ASN A 37 -5.43 1.88 17.86
CA ASN A 37 -6.66 1.12 18.15
C ASN A 37 -7.53 0.84 16.92
N LEU A 38 -6.94 0.80 15.72
CA LEU A 38 -7.64 0.42 14.50
C LEU A 38 -8.19 -1.01 14.65
N LYS A 39 -9.43 -1.18 14.18
CA LYS A 39 -10.07 -2.49 14.03
C LYS A 39 -10.50 -2.63 12.59
N VAL A 40 -10.31 -3.82 12.03
CA VAL A 40 -10.81 -4.14 10.70
C VAL A 40 -12.27 -4.58 10.85
N ASP A 41 -13.20 -3.63 10.84
CA ASP A 41 -14.63 -3.85 11.10
C ASP A 41 -15.59 -3.12 10.13
N GLY A 42 -15.04 -2.39 9.16
CA GLY A 42 -15.73 -1.67 8.10
C GLY A 42 -16.15 -0.25 8.52
N ASN A 43 -15.81 0.18 9.73
CA ASN A 43 -16.13 1.50 10.24
C ASN A 43 -15.00 2.49 9.96
N LEU A 44 -15.22 3.39 9.00
CA LEU A 44 -14.18 4.34 8.58
C LEU A 44 -13.97 5.55 9.53
N ASN A 45 -14.48 5.50 10.76
CA ASN A 45 -14.38 6.62 11.69
C ASN A 45 -12.95 6.93 12.12
N GLU A 46 -12.11 5.91 12.32
CA GLU A 46 -10.68 6.06 12.64
C GLU A 46 -9.86 6.66 11.49
N TRP A 47 -10.37 6.58 10.26
CA TRP A 47 -9.67 6.98 9.03
C TRP A 47 -9.84 8.45 8.64
N LYS A 48 -10.70 9.21 9.35
CA LYS A 48 -11.11 10.58 8.99
C LYS A 48 -9.98 11.58 8.72
N ARG A 49 -8.80 11.32 9.27
CA ARG A 49 -7.62 12.20 9.15
C ARG A 49 -6.52 11.61 8.26
N ALA A 50 -6.68 10.39 7.77
CA ALA A 50 -5.78 9.83 6.78
C ALA A 50 -5.93 10.61 5.46
N GLU A 51 -4.83 10.74 4.74
CA GLU A 51 -4.84 11.30 3.39
C GLU A 51 -5.77 10.47 2.49
N VAL A 52 -6.54 11.14 1.63
CA VAL A 52 -7.44 10.49 0.69
C VAL A 52 -6.88 10.66 -0.70
N VAL A 53 -6.73 9.57 -1.43
CA VAL A 53 -6.41 9.60 -2.86
C VAL A 53 -7.56 9.04 -3.67
N ALA A 54 -7.86 9.68 -4.79
CA ALA A 54 -8.87 9.22 -5.72
C ALA A 54 -8.34 8.05 -6.58
N PHE A 55 -9.25 7.21 -7.05
CA PHE A 55 -9.01 6.24 -8.11
C PHE A 55 -9.46 6.87 -9.42
N ASP A 56 -8.60 7.70 -9.99
CA ASP A 56 -8.87 8.52 -11.18
C ASP A 56 -7.79 8.36 -12.26
N GLU A 57 -6.96 7.31 -12.15
CA GLU A 57 -5.88 7.00 -13.09
C GLU A 57 -6.04 5.59 -13.66
N LEU A 58 -5.87 5.46 -14.98
CA LEU A 58 -5.91 4.17 -15.66
C LEU A 58 -4.63 3.36 -15.47
N LYS A 59 -4.81 2.05 -15.32
CA LYS A 59 -3.75 1.06 -15.23
C LYS A 59 -3.60 0.28 -16.54
N ASP A 60 -3.75 -1.04 -16.51
CA ASP A 60 -3.49 -1.93 -17.66
C ASP A 60 -4.63 -1.92 -18.69
N VAL A 61 -5.86 -1.60 -18.28
CA VAL A 61 -7.08 -1.73 -19.11
C VAL A 61 -7.98 -0.50 -18.92
N GLY A 62 -8.66 -0.09 -20.01
CA GLY A 62 -9.60 1.02 -20.05
C GLY A 62 -9.28 2.01 -21.18
N ALA A 63 -10.29 2.47 -21.91
CA ALA A 63 -10.12 3.46 -22.99
C ALA A 63 -10.15 4.91 -22.48
N GLY A 64 -10.61 5.12 -21.24
CA GLY A 64 -10.76 6.38 -20.56
C GLY A 64 -11.21 6.14 -19.12
N ILE A 65 -11.19 7.18 -18.28
CA ILE A 65 -11.78 7.08 -16.94
C ILE A 65 -13.31 6.99 -17.09
N PRO A 66 -13.97 6.01 -16.46
CA PRO A 66 -15.42 5.86 -16.52
C PRO A 66 -16.13 7.09 -15.93
N LYS A 67 -17.43 7.18 -16.21
CA LYS A 67 -18.25 8.24 -15.61
C LYS A 67 -18.46 7.92 -14.13
N ALA A 68 -18.63 8.95 -13.31
CA ALA A 68 -18.94 8.77 -11.89
C ALA A 68 -20.26 8.02 -11.60
N SER A 69 -21.14 7.86 -12.59
CA SER A 69 -22.37 7.04 -12.47
C SER A 69 -22.13 5.54 -12.62
N ASP A 70 -20.96 5.18 -13.14
CA ASP A 70 -20.52 3.84 -13.46
C ASP A 70 -19.48 3.44 -12.39
N PHE A 71 -18.41 4.23 -12.24
CA PHE A 71 -17.43 4.00 -11.20
C PHE A 71 -16.95 5.27 -10.49
N THR A 72 -16.80 5.18 -9.16
CA THR A 72 -15.91 6.07 -8.40
C THR A 72 -15.13 5.25 -7.39
N GLY A 73 -13.91 5.69 -7.06
CA GLY A 73 -13.11 5.05 -6.03
C GLY A 73 -12.21 6.04 -5.30
N GLN A 74 -11.92 5.72 -4.05
CA GLN A 74 -10.90 6.40 -3.27
C GLN A 74 -10.29 5.43 -2.25
N GLY A 75 -9.10 5.75 -1.77
CA GLY A 75 -8.55 5.00 -0.66
C GLY A 75 -7.57 5.76 0.21
N ARG A 76 -7.22 5.09 1.30
CA ARG A 76 -6.40 5.58 2.40
C ARG A 76 -5.48 4.46 2.84
N VAL A 77 -4.30 4.84 3.30
CA VAL A 77 -3.28 3.97 3.88
C VAL A 77 -2.86 4.50 5.25
N ALA A 78 -2.66 3.60 6.20
CA ALA A 78 -2.16 3.90 7.53
C ALA A 78 -1.26 2.77 8.04
N TRP A 79 -0.57 3.01 9.15
CA TRP A 79 0.23 2.00 9.85
C TRP A 79 0.12 2.16 11.36
N SER A 80 0.66 1.22 12.13
CA SER A 80 0.69 1.31 13.59
C SER A 80 2.05 0.88 14.12
N ALA A 81 2.67 1.70 14.98
CA ALA A 81 3.88 1.29 15.68
C ALA A 81 3.66 0.11 16.66
N GLN A 82 2.40 -0.17 17.05
CA GLN A 82 2.05 -1.32 17.88
C GLN A 82 2.04 -2.63 17.08
N ASP A 83 1.88 -2.53 15.75
CA ASP A 83 1.82 -3.67 14.83
C ASP A 83 2.60 -3.35 13.54
N PRO A 84 3.94 -3.20 13.66
CA PRO A 84 4.76 -2.64 12.58
C PRO A 84 4.89 -3.58 11.39
N THR A 85 4.46 -4.84 11.48
CA THR A 85 4.46 -5.74 10.32
C THR A 85 3.25 -5.52 9.42
N ARG A 86 2.26 -4.72 9.84
CA ARG A 86 1.04 -4.50 9.07
C ARG A 86 0.97 -3.16 8.37
N ILE A 87 0.39 -3.18 7.19
CA ILE A 87 -0.06 -2.00 6.44
C ILE A 87 -1.58 -2.06 6.37
N TYR A 88 -2.24 -0.97 6.70
CA TYR A 88 -3.69 -0.89 6.72
C TYR A 88 -4.21 -0.08 5.54
N PHE A 89 -5.34 -0.52 4.98
CA PHE A 89 -6.04 0.17 3.91
C PHE A 89 -7.52 0.35 4.23
N ALA A 90 -8.07 1.48 3.79
CA ALA A 90 -9.51 1.68 3.64
C ALA A 90 -9.77 2.13 2.20
N VAL A 91 -10.59 1.37 1.48
CA VAL A 91 -10.95 1.65 0.09
C VAL A 91 -12.48 1.74 0.00
N GLU A 92 -12.96 2.84 -0.59
CA GLU A 92 -14.38 3.07 -0.85
C GLU A 92 -14.57 3.07 -2.37
N ILE A 93 -15.45 2.20 -2.86
CA ILE A 93 -15.80 2.08 -4.28
C ILE A 93 -17.31 2.28 -4.42
N THR A 94 -17.72 3.02 -5.44
CA THR A 94 -19.07 2.93 -5.99
C THR A 94 -18.96 2.31 -7.36
N ASP A 95 -19.68 1.21 -7.58
CA ASP A 95 -19.71 0.46 -8.84
C ASP A 95 -21.15 0.00 -9.09
N ASP A 96 -21.62 0.22 -10.32
CA ASP A 96 -22.99 -0.04 -10.69
C ASP A 96 -23.36 -1.54 -10.72
N LYS A 97 -22.36 -2.43 -10.82
CA LYS A 97 -22.59 -3.87 -10.96
C LYS A 97 -21.38 -4.73 -10.60
N LEU A 98 -21.46 -5.32 -9.41
CA LEU A 98 -20.54 -6.37 -9.00
C LEU A 98 -20.66 -7.64 -9.84
N GLN A 99 -19.55 -8.05 -10.42
CA GLN A 99 -19.30 -9.27 -11.16
C GLN A 99 -18.12 -10.05 -10.56
N ASP A 100 -18.48 -11.19 -9.96
CA ASP A 100 -17.57 -12.26 -9.53
C ASP A 100 -18.02 -13.52 -10.26
N ILE A 101 -17.45 -13.75 -11.45
CA ILE A 101 -17.95 -14.76 -12.40
C ILE A 101 -16.95 -15.88 -12.64
N HIS A 102 -15.70 -15.71 -12.23
CA HIS A 102 -14.70 -16.76 -12.33
C HIS A 102 -14.58 -17.56 -11.02
N PRO A 103 -14.06 -18.80 -11.08
CA PRO A 103 -13.79 -19.56 -9.87
C PRO A 103 -12.72 -18.88 -9.01
N PRO A 104 -12.71 -19.14 -7.69
CA PRO A 104 -11.62 -18.70 -6.82
C PRO A 104 -10.25 -19.12 -7.37
N ASP A 105 -9.24 -18.24 -7.23
CA ASP A 105 -7.89 -18.43 -7.76
C ASP A 105 -7.79 -18.66 -9.28
N ALA A 106 -8.80 -18.27 -10.05
CA ALA A 106 -8.75 -18.28 -11.50
C ALA A 106 -9.22 -16.95 -12.07
N LYS A 107 -8.35 -16.25 -12.82
CA LYS A 107 -8.72 -15.00 -13.50
C LYS A 107 -9.38 -13.96 -12.59
N TRP A 108 -8.99 -13.90 -11.31
CA TRP A 108 -9.51 -12.93 -10.34
C TRP A 108 -9.34 -11.47 -10.81
N TRP A 109 -8.34 -11.21 -11.66
CA TRP A 109 -8.13 -9.91 -12.28
C TRP A 109 -9.14 -9.57 -13.38
N GLU A 110 -9.98 -10.52 -13.80
CA GLU A 110 -11.12 -10.31 -14.71
C GLU A 110 -12.44 -10.09 -13.95
N ASP A 111 -12.46 -10.28 -12.63
CA ASP A 111 -13.59 -10.04 -11.74
C ASP A 111 -13.38 -8.74 -10.94
N ASP A 112 -14.47 -8.21 -10.37
CA ASP A 112 -14.39 -7.05 -9.49
C ASP A 112 -13.54 -7.37 -8.27
N SER A 113 -12.46 -6.61 -8.12
CA SER A 113 -11.47 -6.86 -7.09
C SER A 113 -10.57 -5.65 -6.85
N VAL A 114 -10.18 -5.45 -5.60
CA VAL A 114 -9.14 -4.49 -5.25
C VAL A 114 -7.79 -5.20 -5.25
N GLU A 115 -6.81 -4.59 -5.90
CA GLU A 115 -5.43 -5.04 -5.91
C GLU A 115 -4.54 -4.05 -5.15
N PHE A 116 -3.71 -4.58 -4.26
CA PHE A 116 -2.67 -3.86 -3.52
C PHE A 116 -1.31 -4.35 -3.98
N MET A 117 -0.48 -3.42 -4.41
CA MET A 117 0.75 -3.71 -5.14
C MET A 117 1.92 -3.05 -4.46
N PHE A 118 2.93 -3.83 -4.11
CA PHE A 118 4.05 -3.38 -3.29
C PHE A 118 5.39 -3.60 -3.98
N ASP A 119 6.28 -2.64 -3.80
CA ASP A 119 7.71 -2.77 -4.05
C ASP A 119 8.47 -2.56 -2.74
N PHE A 120 8.53 -3.61 -1.91
CA PHE A 120 9.11 -3.56 -0.56
C PHE A 120 10.60 -3.21 -0.56
N ASP A 121 11.32 -3.59 -1.62
CA ASP A 121 12.76 -3.34 -1.75
C ASP A 121 13.06 -1.98 -2.39
N ASN A 122 12.02 -1.26 -2.83
CA ASN A 122 12.10 -0.06 -3.66
C ASN A 122 12.98 -0.26 -4.91
N GLY A 123 12.90 -1.46 -5.52
CA GLY A 123 13.75 -1.88 -6.62
C GLY A 123 13.35 -1.30 -7.97
N MET A 124 12.11 -0.82 -8.13
CA MET A 124 11.54 -0.27 -9.36
C MET A 124 11.62 -1.22 -10.57
N VAL A 125 11.60 -2.53 -10.30
CA VAL A 125 11.66 -3.58 -11.32
C VAL A 125 10.58 -4.62 -11.05
N ARG A 126 10.12 -5.31 -12.11
CA ARG A 126 9.04 -6.30 -11.98
C ARG A 126 9.35 -7.38 -10.93
N GLU A 127 10.61 -7.77 -10.82
CA GLU A 127 11.11 -8.80 -9.91
C GLU A 127 11.22 -8.34 -8.45
N SER A 128 10.79 -7.11 -8.11
CA SER A 128 10.60 -6.69 -6.72
C SER A 128 9.13 -6.57 -6.32
N LEU A 129 8.21 -6.67 -7.29
CA LEU A 129 6.80 -6.41 -7.08
C LEU A 129 6.07 -7.61 -6.47
N VAL A 130 5.08 -7.31 -5.61
CA VAL A 130 4.21 -8.28 -4.96
C VAL A 130 2.76 -7.79 -4.99
N GLN A 131 1.81 -8.69 -5.32
CA GLN A 131 0.38 -8.39 -5.42
C GLN A 131 -0.44 -9.09 -4.33
N TRP A 132 -1.35 -8.35 -3.70
CA TRP A 132 -2.50 -8.87 -2.96
C TRP A 132 -3.76 -8.53 -3.74
N THR A 133 -4.66 -9.48 -3.92
CA THR A 133 -5.96 -9.23 -4.54
C THR A 133 -7.08 -9.72 -3.65
N LEU A 134 -8.09 -8.87 -3.42
CA LEU A 134 -9.29 -9.16 -2.65
C LEU A 134 -10.51 -9.02 -3.55
N GLY A 135 -11.28 -10.10 -3.70
CA GLY A 135 -12.48 -10.11 -4.54
C GLY A 135 -13.63 -9.30 -3.93
N ALA A 136 -14.44 -8.69 -4.79
CA ALA A 136 -15.62 -7.95 -4.38
C ALA A 136 -16.71 -8.84 -3.77
N ASN A 137 -16.57 -10.17 -3.82
CA ASN A 137 -17.48 -11.08 -3.15
C ASN A 137 -17.31 -11.16 -1.61
N GLY A 138 -16.23 -10.59 -1.05
CA GLY A 138 -15.98 -10.57 0.39
C GLY A 138 -15.39 -11.88 0.94
N LYS A 139 -14.92 -12.79 0.07
CA LYS A 139 -14.37 -14.10 0.46
C LYS A 139 -13.09 -14.47 -0.29
N ASP A 140 -12.91 -13.98 -1.51
CA ASP A 140 -11.81 -14.45 -2.34
C ASP A 140 -10.52 -13.69 -2.07
N LEU A 141 -9.48 -14.47 -1.77
CA LEU A 141 -8.12 -14.06 -1.55
C LEU A 141 -7.29 -14.66 -2.67
N SER A 142 -6.60 -13.81 -3.43
CA SER A 142 -5.77 -14.26 -4.55
C SER A 142 -4.41 -13.56 -4.57
N ALA A 143 -3.55 -13.99 -5.50
CA ALA A 143 -2.14 -13.62 -5.53
C ALA A 143 -1.44 -13.92 -4.19
N ALA A 144 -0.77 -12.95 -3.55
CA ALA A 144 -0.10 -13.18 -2.28
C ALA A 144 -1.07 -13.30 -1.08
N ALA A 145 -2.33 -12.89 -1.22
CA ALA A 145 -3.29 -12.84 -0.12
C ALA A 145 -3.61 -14.25 0.40
N SER A 146 -3.70 -14.38 1.73
CA SER A 146 -4.16 -15.60 2.42
C SER A 146 -4.77 -15.25 3.78
N GLU A 147 -5.48 -16.20 4.38
CA GLU A 147 -6.10 -16.02 5.70
C GLU A 147 -5.07 -15.75 6.80
N GLU A 148 -3.82 -16.18 6.64
CA GLU A 148 -2.74 -15.96 7.60
C GLU A 148 -2.11 -14.57 7.52
N ASN A 149 -2.25 -13.89 6.38
CA ASN A 149 -1.55 -12.64 6.09
C ASN A 149 -2.47 -11.45 5.78
N THR A 150 -3.77 -11.71 5.67
CA THR A 150 -4.78 -10.70 5.33
C THR A 150 -5.93 -10.80 6.32
N GLU A 151 -6.12 -9.75 7.11
CA GLU A 151 -7.34 -9.51 7.86
C GLU A 151 -8.15 -8.47 7.10
N TRP A 152 -9.39 -8.75 6.74
CA TRP A 152 -10.18 -7.82 5.94
C TRP A 152 -11.67 -8.00 6.16
N VAL A 153 -12.43 -6.95 5.85
CA VAL A 153 -13.88 -6.97 5.75
C VAL A 153 -14.33 -6.20 4.52
N LEU A 154 -15.47 -6.62 3.98
CA LEU A 154 -16.16 -5.93 2.89
C LEU A 154 -17.58 -5.58 3.32
N ILE A 155 -17.88 -4.28 3.41
CA ILE A 155 -19.24 -3.78 3.65
C ILE A 155 -19.86 -3.40 2.31
N LYS A 156 -21.08 -3.88 2.07
CA LYS A 156 -21.85 -3.58 0.85
C LYS A 156 -23.13 -2.84 1.21
N ASN A 157 -23.36 -1.70 0.56
CA ASN A 157 -24.59 -0.93 0.70
C ASN A 157 -25.08 -0.46 -0.67
N GLY A 158 -25.90 -1.29 -1.32
CA GLY A 158 -26.28 -1.05 -2.71
C GLY A 158 -25.05 -1.15 -3.62
N ASN A 159 -24.74 -0.04 -4.29
CA ASN A 159 -23.61 0.08 -5.21
C ASN A 159 -22.32 0.54 -4.51
N ASP A 160 -22.38 0.82 -3.21
CA ASP A 160 -21.23 1.27 -2.43
C ASP A 160 -20.56 0.11 -1.69
N TYR A 161 -19.24 0.05 -1.79
CA TYR A 161 -18.38 -0.99 -1.22
C TYR A 161 -17.30 -0.35 -0.36
N ILE A 162 -17.10 -0.91 0.83
CA ILE A 162 -16.01 -0.52 1.73
C ILE A 162 -15.14 -1.75 1.97
N TYR A 163 -13.90 -1.69 1.52
CA TYR A 163 -12.84 -2.62 1.93
C TYR A 163 -12.07 -1.98 3.08
N GLU A 164 -12.02 -2.65 4.21
CA GLU A 164 -11.04 -2.34 5.26
C GLU A 164 -10.12 -3.54 5.42
N VAL A 165 -8.81 -3.31 5.38
CA VAL A 165 -7.82 -4.35 5.17
C VAL A 165 -6.59 -4.11 6.04
N ALA A 166 -6.04 -5.17 6.61
CA ALA A 166 -4.70 -5.23 7.18
C ALA A 166 -3.89 -6.31 6.47
N ILE A 167 -2.76 -5.94 5.87
CA ILE A 167 -1.85 -6.84 5.17
C ILE A 167 -0.57 -7.00 5.99
N ASP A 168 -0.19 -8.24 6.29
CA ASP A 168 1.08 -8.60 6.91
C ASP A 168 1.96 -9.41 5.92
N PRO A 169 2.85 -8.75 5.14
CA PRO A 169 3.65 -9.42 4.13
C PRO A 169 4.70 -10.40 4.72
N THR A 170 4.88 -10.42 6.05
CA THR A 170 5.81 -11.32 6.74
C THR A 170 5.22 -12.71 7.00
N LYS A 171 3.91 -12.88 6.81
CA LYS A 171 3.17 -14.13 7.03
C LYS A 171 3.13 -15.01 5.78
N PRO A 172 2.77 -16.30 5.91
CA PRO A 172 2.59 -17.19 4.77
C PRO A 172 1.68 -16.59 3.70
N ARG A 173 1.95 -16.90 2.42
CA ARG A 173 1.24 -16.34 1.26
C ARG A 173 0.41 -17.40 0.56
N GLY A 174 -0.66 -16.97 -0.12
CA GLY A 174 -1.56 -17.84 -0.87
C GLY A 174 -0.88 -18.46 -2.09
N ASN A 175 -0.71 -17.67 -3.15
CA ASN A 175 -0.12 -18.11 -4.40
C ASN A 175 1.34 -17.63 -4.59
N PRO A 176 2.35 -18.51 -4.51
CA PRO A 176 3.76 -18.15 -4.59
C PRO A 176 4.17 -17.54 -5.95
N GLN A 177 3.41 -17.78 -7.02
CA GLN A 177 3.73 -17.27 -8.37
C GLN A 177 3.63 -15.74 -8.47
N PHE A 178 2.63 -15.15 -7.81
CA PHE A 178 2.36 -13.71 -7.84
C PHE A 178 2.86 -13.01 -6.57
N ALA A 179 3.37 -13.80 -5.63
CA ALA A 179 3.84 -13.36 -4.35
C ALA A 179 5.31 -12.95 -4.33
N ASN A 180 6.13 -13.33 -5.32
CA ASN A 180 7.58 -13.13 -5.27
C ASN A 180 8.17 -13.38 -3.86
N PRO A 181 8.18 -14.65 -3.42
CA PRO A 181 8.04 -15.04 -2.01
C PRO A 181 9.18 -14.56 -1.09
N ALA A 182 10.28 -14.05 -1.63
CA ALA A 182 11.38 -13.49 -0.85
C ALA A 182 11.17 -12.01 -0.44
N LYS A 183 10.33 -11.27 -1.16
CA LYS A 183 10.19 -9.81 -1.01
C LYS A 183 9.28 -9.43 0.15
N GLY A 184 9.68 -8.50 1.01
CA GLY A 184 8.86 -8.03 2.15
C GLY A 184 8.74 -8.99 3.33
N THR A 185 9.52 -10.08 3.36
CA THR A 185 9.48 -11.07 4.46
C THR A 185 10.03 -10.56 5.79
N ASP A 186 10.85 -9.52 5.74
CA ASP A 186 11.42 -8.80 6.87
C ASP A 186 10.82 -7.40 7.08
N PHE A 187 9.72 -7.10 6.37
CA PHE A 187 9.06 -5.80 6.42
C PHE A 187 8.67 -5.42 7.85
N LYS A 188 9.05 -4.20 8.23
CA LYS A 188 8.63 -3.53 9.46
C LYS A 188 8.51 -2.03 9.21
N ALA A 189 7.28 -1.54 9.20
CA ALA A 189 6.98 -0.12 9.20
C ALA A 189 7.69 0.58 10.36
N LYS A 190 8.30 1.72 10.05
CA LYS A 190 8.94 2.62 10.99
C LYS A 190 8.96 4.01 10.36
N ASP A 191 9.07 5.03 11.21
CA ASP A 191 9.21 6.41 10.76
C ASP A 191 10.31 6.56 9.69
N GLY A 192 9.98 7.28 8.61
CA GLY A 192 10.85 7.54 7.48
C GLY A 192 11.13 6.34 6.57
N LEU A 193 10.54 5.17 6.80
CA LEU A 193 10.60 4.07 5.81
C LEU A 193 9.83 4.50 4.56
N THR A 194 10.39 4.18 3.39
CA THR A 194 9.72 4.36 2.10
C THR A 194 9.73 3.05 1.32
N ILE A 195 8.57 2.64 0.81
CA ILE A 195 8.41 1.52 -0.13
C ILE A 195 7.61 2.00 -1.35
N GLY A 196 7.63 1.24 -2.44
CA GLY A 196 6.72 1.50 -3.54
C GLY A 196 5.32 0.95 -3.28
N LEU A 197 4.30 1.71 -3.63
CA LEU A 197 2.89 1.32 -3.54
C LEU A 197 2.14 1.70 -4.82
N SER A 198 1.27 0.79 -5.27
CA SER A 198 0.14 1.10 -6.12
C SER A 198 -1.08 0.34 -5.59
N PHE A 199 -2.28 0.89 -5.76
CA PHE A 199 -3.50 0.17 -5.46
C PHE A 199 -4.63 0.67 -6.36
N HIS A 200 -5.47 -0.26 -6.79
CA HIS A 200 -6.42 -0.07 -7.87
C HIS A 200 -7.57 -1.09 -7.78
N MET A 201 -8.68 -0.77 -8.43
CA MET A 201 -9.82 -1.64 -8.62
C MET A 201 -9.80 -2.19 -10.06
N ASN A 202 -10.03 -3.50 -10.19
CA ASN A 202 -10.50 -4.09 -11.44
C ASN A 202 -12.01 -3.92 -11.48
N ASP A 203 -12.50 -3.34 -12.57
CA ASP A 203 -13.92 -3.07 -12.81
C ASP A 203 -14.39 -3.99 -13.95
N CYS A 204 -15.32 -4.89 -13.63
CA CYS A 204 -15.77 -5.97 -14.49
C CYS A 204 -17.20 -5.71 -14.99
N GLU A 205 -17.30 -5.53 -16.30
CA GLU A 205 -18.58 -5.41 -16.98
C GLU A 205 -18.73 -6.46 -18.08
N ASN A 206 -19.97 -6.85 -18.34
CA ASN A 206 -20.34 -7.70 -19.47
C ASN A 206 -19.56 -9.03 -19.56
N GLY A 207 -19.01 -9.52 -18.45
CA GLY A 207 -18.29 -10.79 -18.42
C GLY A 207 -16.76 -10.70 -18.46
N GLY A 208 -16.18 -9.51 -18.28
CA GLY A 208 -14.74 -9.37 -18.12
C GLY A 208 -14.32 -7.96 -17.70
N ARG A 209 -13.06 -7.81 -17.30
CA ARG A 209 -12.51 -6.52 -16.88
C ARG A 209 -12.54 -5.49 -18.01
N GLU A 210 -13.32 -4.42 -17.83
CA GLU A 210 -13.42 -3.29 -18.75
C GLU A 210 -12.43 -2.18 -18.37
N HIS A 211 -12.26 -1.93 -17.08
CA HIS A 211 -11.29 -0.95 -16.58
C HIS A 211 -10.41 -1.51 -15.46
N GLN A 212 -9.24 -0.91 -15.32
CA GLN A 212 -8.43 -1.01 -14.11
C GLN A 212 -8.03 0.40 -13.70
N ILE A 213 -8.50 0.83 -12.52
CA ILE A 213 -8.48 2.24 -12.12
C ILE A 213 -7.92 2.35 -10.71
N GLY A 214 -6.97 3.24 -10.50
CA GLY A 214 -6.37 3.43 -9.18
C GLY A 214 -5.74 4.79 -8.99
N TRP A 215 -4.86 4.85 -7.99
CA TRP A 215 -4.21 6.09 -7.58
C TRP A 215 -3.16 6.61 -8.58
N ILE A 216 -2.49 5.72 -9.30
CA ILE A 216 -1.31 6.06 -10.12
C ILE A 216 -1.46 5.43 -11.51
N PRO A 217 -1.19 6.18 -12.59
CA PRO A 217 -1.33 5.65 -13.94
C PRO A 217 -0.22 4.65 -14.26
N GLY A 218 -0.38 3.92 -15.36
CA GLY A 218 0.65 3.03 -15.90
C GLY A 218 0.49 1.57 -15.48
N GLY A 219 1.42 0.71 -15.88
CA GLY A 219 1.20 -0.74 -15.77
C GLY A 219 1.19 -1.24 -14.32
N ALA A 220 0.29 -2.17 -13.97
CA ALA A 220 0.20 -2.72 -12.60
C ALA A 220 1.50 -3.42 -12.15
N TRP A 221 2.25 -3.97 -13.12
CA TRP A 221 3.53 -4.64 -12.90
C TRP A 221 4.75 -3.84 -13.40
N ASP A 222 4.61 -2.53 -13.53
CA ASP A 222 5.71 -1.62 -13.80
C ASP A 222 6.08 -0.86 -12.51
N GLY A 223 7.23 -1.18 -11.92
CA GLY A 223 7.67 -0.58 -10.65
C GLY A 223 7.97 0.92 -10.74
N LEU A 224 8.11 1.47 -11.95
CA LEU A 224 8.18 2.92 -12.20
C LEU A 224 6.81 3.59 -12.12
N SER A 225 5.72 2.84 -12.32
CA SER A 225 4.32 3.29 -12.30
C SER A 225 3.69 3.17 -10.90
N TYR A 226 4.51 3.26 -9.85
CA TYR A 226 4.12 3.20 -8.44
C TYR A 226 4.34 4.58 -7.81
N GLY A 227 3.93 4.75 -6.56
CA GLY A 227 4.19 5.93 -5.76
C GLY A 227 5.02 5.56 -4.55
N ASP A 228 5.62 6.55 -3.92
CA ASP A 228 6.32 6.34 -2.66
C ASP A 228 5.29 6.33 -1.53
N LEU A 229 5.17 5.20 -0.83
CA LEU A 229 4.50 5.11 0.46
C LEU A 229 5.50 5.41 1.55
N VAL A 230 5.34 6.56 2.21
CA VAL A 230 6.20 6.99 3.32
C VAL A 230 5.48 6.80 4.63
N PHE A 231 6.13 6.11 5.57
CA PHE A 231 5.60 5.88 6.91
C PHE A 231 6.03 7.02 7.83
N ASP A 232 5.06 7.73 8.38
CA ASP A 232 5.26 8.91 9.24
C ASP A 232 4.71 8.66 10.64
N ASP A 233 5.44 9.08 11.68
CA ASP A 233 5.08 8.82 13.07
C ASP A 233 3.97 9.71 13.65
N GLU A 234 3.47 10.70 12.89
CA GLU A 234 2.33 11.51 13.29
C GLU A 234 1.11 10.61 13.51
N ILE A 235 0.52 10.70 14.70
CA ILE A 235 -0.67 9.93 15.05
C ILE A 235 -1.92 10.66 14.55
N LEU A 236 -2.73 9.94 13.77
CA LEU A 236 -4.11 10.27 13.41
C LEU A 236 -5.00 10.18 14.67
N ALA A 237 -4.82 11.12 15.60
CA ALA A 237 -5.67 11.17 16.78
C ALA A 237 -7.09 11.57 16.37
N VAL A 238 -8.10 10.81 16.77
CA VAL A 238 -9.47 11.36 16.86
C VAL A 238 -9.40 12.47 17.90
N GLU A 239 -9.91 13.68 17.63
CA GLU A 239 -10.04 14.67 18.72
C GLU A 239 -10.80 14.02 19.86
N ALA A 240 -10.13 13.86 21.00
CA ALA A 240 -10.78 13.47 22.23
C ALA A 240 -11.55 14.69 22.75
N SER A 241 -12.63 15.08 22.09
CA SER A 241 -13.68 15.89 22.70
C SER A 241 -14.33 15.05 23.81
N GLY A 242 -13.64 14.90 24.94
CA GLY A 242 -14.19 14.24 26.13
C GLY A 242 -13.23 13.47 27.05
N LYS A 243 -11.92 13.40 26.80
CA LYS A 243 -10.98 12.76 27.75
C LYS A 243 -9.93 13.72 28.33
N LEU A 244 -10.41 14.82 28.89
CA LEU A 244 -9.71 15.49 29.99
C LEU A 244 -10.05 14.76 31.28
N ALA A 245 -9.34 13.66 31.57
CA ALA A 245 -9.25 13.18 32.95
C ALA A 245 -8.32 14.14 33.71
N LEU A 246 -8.89 15.25 34.20
CA LEU A 246 -8.23 16.13 35.17
C LEU A 246 -8.09 15.35 36.49
N THR A 247 -6.94 14.72 36.71
CA THR A 247 -6.52 14.36 38.07
C THR A 247 -6.11 15.63 38.79
N TRP A 248 -7.06 16.26 39.49
CA TRP A 248 -6.76 17.27 40.50
C TRP A 248 -6.09 16.58 41.69
N GLY A 249 -4.76 16.54 41.66
CA GLY A 249 -3.96 16.30 42.85
C GLY A 249 -4.22 17.41 43.86
N ALA A 250 -4.64 17.00 45.05
CA ALA A 250 -4.95 17.84 46.20
C ALA A 250 -3.93 18.97 46.43
N LEU A 251 -4.39 20.21 46.30
CA LEU A 251 -3.79 21.35 46.99
C LEU A 251 -4.07 21.14 48.49
N LYS A 252 -3.02 20.79 49.24
CA LYS A 252 -3.05 20.80 50.71
C LYS A 252 -3.25 22.24 51.19
N GLN A 253 -4.15 22.38 52.16
CA GLN A 253 -4.36 23.57 53.00
C GLN A 253 -3.09 23.91 53.79
#